data_AF-A0A7S3UH02-F1
#
_entry.id   AF-A0A7S3UH02-F1
#
_cell.length_a   1.000
_cell.length_b   1.000
_cell.length_c   1.000
_cell.angle_alpha   90.00
_cell.angle_beta   90.00
_cell.angle_gamma   90.00
#
_symmetry.space_group_name_H-M   'P 1'
#
loop_
_entity.id
_entity.type
_entity.pdbx_description
1 polymer ?
#
loop_
_entity_poly.entity_id
_entity_poly.type
_entity_poly.pdbx_seq_one_letter_code
_entity_poly.pdbx_strand_id
1 'polypeptide(L)'
;DRPPHIPKGVREARNEDVEAEEANMTEKQLMERHGGAGVYSVDTRKHWELSNDEWKYDNVPEIMDGHNIADFVDPDIDAKLEALEREEEALMWGDTDDKEEHERWMNAKDTLSQIHKKVEQQKFENRLNKNRNHYGTIRRQQKQTPEEIAEHLRVIGNDNVDTEALKSRAVLKRRRSVAGLDEEGQGDEDMHVVSSSLNVEEAATAEVIKRQKQTSVVQP
;
A
#
# COMPACT_ATOMS: atom_id res chain seq x y z
N ASP A 1 -41.05 -47.99 -40.68
CA ASP A 1 -42.03 -46.90 -40.89
C ASP A 1 -42.08 -45.96 -39.69
N ARG A 2 -42.37 -44.67 -39.94
CA ARG A 2 -42.56 -43.62 -38.92
C ARG A 2 -44.06 -43.31 -38.84
N PRO A 3 -44.84 -44.05 -38.04
CA PRO A 3 -46.28 -43.87 -37.98
C PRO A 3 -46.64 -42.49 -37.41
N PRO A 4 -47.83 -41.95 -37.73
CA PRO A 4 -48.31 -40.69 -37.17
C PRO A 4 -48.50 -40.81 -35.64
N HIS A 5 -47.95 -39.86 -34.88
CA HIS A 5 -48.03 -39.82 -33.43
C HIS A 5 -49.22 -38.97 -32.98
N ILE A 6 -50.37 -39.61 -32.75
CA ILE A 6 -51.59 -38.97 -32.23
C ILE A 6 -51.63 -39.14 -30.70
N PRO A 7 -51.56 -38.05 -29.90
CA PRO A 7 -51.63 -38.12 -28.44
C PRO A 7 -52.96 -38.72 -27.96
N LYS A 8 -52.93 -39.46 -26.84
CA LYS A 8 -54.11 -40.14 -26.27
C LYS A 8 -55.24 -39.17 -25.93
N GLY A 9 -54.90 -38.02 -25.32
CA GLY A 9 -55.89 -37.01 -24.92
C GLY A 9 -56.74 -36.49 -26.09
N VAL A 10 -56.19 -36.41 -27.31
CA VAL A 10 -56.96 -35.99 -28.50
C VAL A 10 -57.94 -37.07 -28.95
N ARG A 11 -57.60 -38.35 -28.79
CA ARG A 11 -58.48 -39.48 -29.15
C ARG A 11 -59.63 -39.63 -28.16
N GLU A 12 -59.36 -39.41 -26.88
CA GLU A 12 -60.32 -39.50 -25.78
C GLU A 12 -61.28 -38.31 -25.79
N ALA A 13 -60.77 -37.08 -25.93
CA ALA A 13 -61.58 -35.85 -26.00
C ALA A 13 -62.58 -35.82 -27.17
N ARG A 14 -62.34 -36.60 -28.25
CA ARG A 14 -63.29 -36.73 -29.37
C ARG A 14 -64.52 -37.58 -29.00
N ASN A 15 -64.41 -38.46 -28.01
CA ASN A 15 -65.47 -39.39 -27.62
C ASN A 15 -66.29 -38.88 -26.42
N GLU A 16 -65.85 -37.80 -25.77
CA GLU A 16 -66.50 -37.22 -24.60
C GLU A 16 -67.23 -35.92 -24.99
N ASP A 17 -68.54 -35.87 -24.77
CA ASP A 17 -69.33 -34.63 -24.85
C ASP A 17 -69.01 -33.77 -23.62
N VAL A 18 -68.15 -32.76 -23.76
CA VAL A 18 -67.72 -31.92 -22.64
C VAL A 18 -68.80 -30.89 -22.30
N GLU A 19 -69.69 -31.23 -21.36
CA GLU A 19 -70.80 -30.35 -20.92
C GLU A 19 -70.41 -29.25 -19.91
N ALA A 20 -69.14 -29.13 -19.53
CA ALA A 20 -68.71 -28.12 -18.57
C ALA A 20 -68.31 -26.81 -19.27
N GLU A 21 -69.25 -25.86 -19.39
CA GLU A 21 -68.99 -24.51 -19.94
C GLU A 21 -67.86 -23.77 -19.22
N GLU A 22 -67.63 -24.05 -17.93
CA GLU A 22 -66.57 -23.39 -17.16
C GLU A 22 -65.17 -23.96 -17.41
N ALA A 23 -65.06 -25.25 -17.74
CA ALA A 23 -63.76 -25.89 -17.99
C ALA A 23 -63.18 -25.54 -19.37
N ASN A 24 -64.05 -25.20 -20.33
CA ASN A 24 -63.69 -24.82 -21.70
C ASN A 24 -63.81 -23.31 -21.95
N MET A 25 -63.74 -22.49 -20.90
CA MET A 25 -63.76 -21.05 -21.07
C MET A 25 -62.53 -20.58 -21.85
N THR A 26 -62.77 -19.94 -22.98
CA THR A 26 -61.69 -19.35 -23.78
C THR A 26 -61.26 -18.03 -23.17
N GLU A 27 -59.99 -17.66 -23.33
CA GLU A 27 -59.45 -16.37 -22.89
C GLU A 27 -60.27 -15.16 -23.42
N LYS A 28 -60.87 -15.30 -24.62
CA LYS A 28 -61.79 -14.30 -25.17
C LYS A 28 -63.03 -14.10 -24.30
N GLN A 29 -63.64 -15.18 -23.80
CA GLN A 29 -64.82 -15.10 -22.93
C GLN A 29 -64.45 -14.53 -21.56
N LEU A 30 -63.26 -14.87 -21.04
CA LEU A 30 -62.73 -14.30 -19.80
C LEU A 30 -62.50 -12.78 -19.93
N MET A 31 -61.90 -12.35 -21.03
CA MET A 31 -61.72 -10.93 -21.37
C MET A 31 -63.07 -10.18 -21.41
N GLU A 32 -64.08 -10.73 -22.09
CA GLU A 32 -65.41 -10.12 -22.17
C GLU A 32 -66.07 -9.98 -20.78
N ARG A 33 -65.86 -10.96 -19.87
CA ARG A 33 -66.35 -10.89 -18.48
C ARG A 33 -65.61 -9.84 -17.64
N HIS A 34 -64.32 -9.64 -17.86
CA HIS A 34 -63.46 -8.77 -17.04
C HIS A 34 -63.28 -7.35 -17.60
N GLY A 35 -64.22 -6.86 -18.41
CA GLY A 35 -64.25 -5.47 -18.87
C GLY A 35 -63.82 -5.24 -20.32
N GLY A 36 -63.62 -6.32 -21.09
CA GLY A 36 -63.41 -6.26 -22.53
C GLY A 36 -62.02 -5.80 -22.96
N ALA A 37 -61.88 -5.60 -24.28
CA ALA A 37 -60.61 -5.22 -24.89
C ALA A 37 -60.15 -3.83 -24.39
N GLY A 38 -58.92 -3.77 -23.88
CA GLY A 38 -58.29 -2.53 -23.39
C GLY A 38 -58.31 -2.36 -21.86
N VAL A 39 -59.13 -3.11 -21.14
CA VAL A 39 -59.12 -3.13 -19.65
C VAL A 39 -58.50 -4.42 -19.13
N TYR A 40 -58.81 -5.56 -19.75
CA TYR A 40 -58.27 -6.85 -19.35
C TYR A 40 -56.79 -6.99 -19.75
N SER A 41 -55.94 -7.38 -18.79
CA SER A 41 -54.55 -7.76 -19.02
C SER A 41 -54.39 -9.27 -18.86
N VAL A 42 -53.91 -9.93 -19.91
CA VAL A 42 -53.65 -11.37 -19.88
C VAL A 42 -52.42 -11.64 -19.00
N ASP A 43 -52.58 -12.49 -17.99
CA ASP A 43 -51.46 -12.97 -17.17
C ASP A 43 -50.72 -14.10 -17.92
N THR A 44 -49.50 -13.80 -18.37
CA THR A 44 -48.66 -14.76 -19.08
C THR A 44 -48.08 -15.83 -18.16
N ARG A 45 -48.01 -15.59 -16.85
CA ARG A 45 -47.44 -16.52 -15.87
C ARG A 45 -48.45 -17.58 -15.43
N LYS A 46 -49.76 -17.32 -15.56
CA LYS A 46 -50.87 -18.21 -15.16
C LYS A 46 -50.71 -19.67 -15.62
N HIS A 47 -50.12 -19.91 -16.79
CA HIS A 47 -49.99 -21.24 -17.39
C HIS A 47 -48.59 -21.86 -17.28
N TRP A 48 -47.69 -21.29 -16.47
CA TRP A 48 -46.40 -21.93 -16.20
C TRP A 48 -46.58 -23.20 -15.37
N GLU A 49 -45.90 -24.27 -15.77
CA GLU A 49 -45.83 -25.52 -15.02
C GLU A 49 -44.47 -25.57 -14.32
N LEU A 50 -44.49 -25.35 -13.00
CA LEU A 50 -43.31 -25.35 -12.15
C LEU A 50 -43.42 -26.48 -11.12
N SER A 51 -42.29 -26.86 -10.51
CA SER A 51 -42.28 -27.86 -9.43
C SER A 51 -43.07 -27.42 -8.20
N ASN A 52 -43.14 -26.10 -7.95
CA ASN A 52 -43.97 -25.51 -6.92
C ASN A 52 -44.77 -24.35 -7.53
N ASP A 53 -46.09 -24.39 -7.41
CA ASP A 53 -47.00 -23.38 -7.95
C ASP A 53 -46.87 -22.02 -7.26
N GLU A 54 -46.38 -21.99 -6.01
CA GLU A 54 -46.18 -20.74 -5.26
C GLU A 54 -45.15 -19.82 -5.93
N TRP A 55 -44.15 -20.40 -6.60
CA TRP A 55 -43.06 -19.66 -7.24
C TRP A 55 -43.44 -19.03 -8.58
N LYS A 56 -44.65 -19.31 -9.10
CA LYS A 56 -45.12 -18.80 -10.39
C LYS A 56 -45.08 -17.28 -10.51
N TYR A 57 -45.29 -16.59 -9.39
CA TYR A 57 -45.35 -15.13 -9.34
C TYR A 57 -44.10 -14.49 -8.75
N ASP A 58 -43.07 -15.27 -8.42
CA ASP A 58 -41.81 -14.73 -7.91
C ASP A 58 -41.10 -13.88 -8.97
N ASN A 59 -40.41 -12.84 -8.52
CA ASN A 59 -39.67 -11.93 -9.40
C ASN A 59 -38.26 -12.46 -9.63
N VAL A 60 -37.98 -12.85 -10.87
CA VAL A 60 -36.64 -13.28 -11.28
C VAL A 60 -35.75 -12.05 -11.50
N PRO A 61 -34.61 -11.92 -10.80
CA PRO A 61 -33.66 -10.86 -11.08
C PRO A 61 -32.98 -11.12 -12.43
N GLU A 62 -32.79 -10.06 -13.23
CA GLU A 62 -32.17 -10.18 -14.56
C GLU A 62 -30.71 -9.71 -14.55
N ILE A 63 -30.41 -8.64 -13.82
CA ILE A 63 -29.08 -8.00 -13.82
C ILE A 63 -28.58 -7.84 -12.38
N MET A 64 -27.33 -8.22 -12.15
CA MET A 64 -26.62 -8.02 -10.89
C MET A 64 -25.19 -7.56 -11.18
N ASP A 65 -24.73 -6.48 -10.54
CA ASP A 65 -23.39 -5.91 -10.69
C ASP A 65 -22.94 -5.70 -12.15
N GLY A 66 -23.87 -5.31 -13.01
CA GLY A 66 -23.60 -5.08 -14.44
C GLY A 66 -23.50 -6.34 -15.30
N HIS A 67 -23.77 -7.52 -14.71
CA HIS A 67 -23.75 -8.81 -15.39
C HIS A 67 -25.16 -9.40 -15.46
N ASN A 68 -25.42 -10.20 -16.50
CA ASN A 68 -26.69 -10.90 -16.69
C ASN A 68 -26.70 -12.19 -15.87
N ILE A 69 -27.74 -12.40 -15.06
CA ILE A 69 -27.86 -13.60 -14.21
C ILE A 69 -28.12 -14.85 -15.06
N ALA A 70 -28.82 -14.73 -16.18
CA ALA A 70 -29.15 -15.88 -17.03
C ALA A 70 -27.89 -16.62 -17.57
N ASP A 71 -26.76 -15.92 -17.68
CA ASP A 71 -25.50 -16.50 -18.14
C ASP A 71 -24.85 -17.41 -17.08
N PHE A 72 -25.28 -17.31 -15.82
CA PHE A 72 -24.78 -18.08 -14.69
C PHE A 72 -25.79 -19.13 -14.17
N VAL A 73 -26.89 -19.38 -14.87
CA VAL A 73 -27.86 -20.43 -14.48
C VAL A 73 -27.43 -21.76 -15.09
N ASP A 74 -26.83 -22.63 -14.28
CA ASP A 74 -26.36 -23.97 -14.67
C ASP A 74 -26.71 -24.99 -13.57
N PRO A 75 -27.27 -26.18 -13.91
CA PRO A 75 -27.51 -27.24 -12.92
C PRO A 75 -26.25 -27.70 -12.16
N ASP A 76 -25.06 -27.58 -12.77
CA ASP A 76 -23.80 -28.04 -12.20
C ASP A 76 -22.94 -26.89 -11.62
N ILE A 77 -23.53 -25.71 -11.36
CA ILE A 77 -22.78 -24.52 -10.91
C ILE A 77 -22.03 -24.75 -9.60
N ASP A 78 -22.63 -25.47 -8.65
CA ASP A 78 -22.02 -25.75 -7.34
C ASP A 78 -20.73 -26.57 -7.47
N ALA A 79 -20.72 -27.56 -8.37
CA ALA A 79 -19.54 -28.38 -8.62
C ALA A 79 -18.42 -27.58 -9.29
N LYS A 80 -18.77 -26.66 -10.20
CA LYS A 80 -17.79 -25.74 -10.82
C LYS A 80 -17.22 -24.76 -9.81
N LEU A 81 -18.06 -24.26 -8.89
CA LEU A 81 -17.64 -23.37 -7.82
C LEU A 81 -16.68 -24.08 -6.87
N GLU A 82 -17.00 -25.31 -6.43
CA GLU A 82 -16.12 -26.10 -5.55
C GLU A 82 -14.77 -26.43 -6.22
N ALA A 83 -14.77 -26.69 -7.53
CA ALA A 83 -13.53 -26.88 -8.29
C ALA A 83 -12.67 -25.61 -8.28
N LEU A 84 -13.29 -24.45 -8.48
CA LEU A 84 -12.63 -23.15 -8.52
C LEU A 84 -12.11 -22.74 -7.14
N GLU A 85 -12.89 -22.91 -6.08
CA GLU A 85 -12.46 -22.64 -4.70
C GLU A 85 -11.23 -23.47 -4.31
N ARG A 86 -11.17 -24.75 -4.72
CA ARG A 86 -10.00 -25.62 -4.49
C ARG A 86 -8.76 -25.16 -5.25
N GLU A 87 -8.95 -24.65 -6.47
CA GLU A 87 -7.85 -24.08 -7.26
C GLU A 87 -7.34 -22.78 -6.62
N GLU A 88 -8.24 -21.90 -6.17
CA GLU A 88 -7.88 -20.68 -5.46
C GLU A 88 -7.20 -20.96 -4.12
N GLU A 89 -7.64 -21.97 -3.36
CA GLU A 89 -6.98 -22.37 -2.10
C GLU A 89 -5.55 -22.86 -2.37
N ALA A 90 -5.36 -23.67 -3.43
CA ALA A 90 -4.03 -24.11 -3.84
C ALA A 90 -3.13 -22.94 -4.28
N LEU A 91 -3.69 -21.97 -4.99
CA LEU A 91 -2.96 -20.79 -5.46
C LEU A 91 -2.61 -19.83 -4.30
N MET A 92 -3.54 -19.59 -3.38
CA MET A 92 -3.31 -18.79 -2.17
C MET A 92 -2.24 -19.40 -1.27
N TRP A 93 -2.13 -20.73 -1.22
CA TRP A 93 -1.05 -21.41 -0.50
C TRP A 93 0.31 -21.29 -1.22
N GLY A 94 0.32 -21.06 -2.54
CA GLY A 94 1.53 -20.68 -3.28
C GLY A 94 1.90 -19.20 -3.11
N ASP A 95 0.91 -18.33 -2.98
CA ASP A 95 1.04 -16.87 -2.83
C ASP A 95 1.63 -16.43 -1.46
N THR A 96 1.84 -17.37 -0.53
CA THR A 96 2.65 -17.06 0.67
C THR A 96 4.10 -16.73 0.33
N ASP A 97 4.63 -17.25 -0.78
CA ASP A 97 5.98 -16.88 -1.25
C ASP A 97 6.04 -15.39 -1.67
N ASP A 98 4.95 -14.86 -2.24
CA ASP A 98 4.87 -13.46 -2.69
C ASP A 98 4.83 -12.46 -1.53
N LYS A 99 4.31 -12.85 -0.36
CA LYS A 99 4.34 -11.99 0.85
C LYS A 99 5.76 -11.81 1.37
N GLU A 100 6.54 -12.88 1.44
CA GLU A 100 7.94 -12.79 1.88
C GLU A 100 8.79 -11.99 0.87
N GLU A 101 8.55 -12.17 -0.43
CA GLU A 101 9.20 -11.38 -1.46
C GLU A 101 8.83 -9.89 -1.40
N HIS A 102 7.55 -9.58 -1.15
CA HIS A 102 7.08 -8.21 -0.97
C HIS A 102 7.72 -7.53 0.25
N GLU A 103 7.84 -8.23 1.38
CA GLU A 103 8.54 -7.70 2.57
C GLU A 103 10.02 -7.43 2.28
N ARG A 104 10.71 -8.35 1.59
CA ARG A 104 12.10 -8.16 1.17
C ARG A 104 12.24 -6.93 0.26
N TRP A 105 11.31 -6.74 -0.68
CA TRP A 105 11.29 -5.57 -1.57
C TRP A 105 11.08 -4.25 -0.81
N MET A 106 10.14 -4.23 0.14
CA MET A 106 9.89 -3.03 0.97
C MET A 106 11.11 -2.67 1.81
N ASN A 107 11.77 -3.64 2.44
CA ASN A 107 13.01 -3.43 3.17
C ASN A 107 14.14 -2.90 2.25
N ALA A 108 14.28 -3.46 1.05
CA ALA A 108 15.24 -2.98 0.05
C ALA A 108 14.96 -1.53 -0.38
N LYS A 109 13.69 -1.16 -0.54
CA LYS A 109 13.26 0.20 -0.88
C LYS A 109 13.56 1.21 0.23
N ASP A 110 13.29 0.85 1.48
CA ASP A 110 13.55 1.72 2.63
C ASP A 110 15.05 1.93 2.85
N THR A 111 15.85 0.87 2.75
CA THR A 111 17.32 0.99 2.81
C THR A 111 17.86 1.86 1.67
N LEU A 112 17.33 1.72 0.44
CA LEU A 112 17.70 2.60 -0.68
C LEU A 112 17.36 4.07 -0.42
N SER A 113 16.18 4.34 0.15
CA SER A 113 15.76 5.70 0.53
C SER A 113 16.71 6.32 1.56
N GLN A 114 17.13 5.55 2.56
CA GLN A 114 18.13 5.99 3.55
C GLN A 114 19.49 6.28 2.91
N ILE A 115 19.95 5.43 1.99
CA ILE A 115 21.20 5.64 1.25
C ILE A 115 21.13 6.93 0.43
N HIS A 116 20.04 7.17 -0.31
CA HIS A 116 19.87 8.37 -1.11
C HIS A 116 19.90 9.66 -0.26
N LYS A 117 19.20 9.66 0.88
CA LYS A 117 19.22 10.78 1.83
C LYS A 117 20.64 11.04 2.35
N LYS A 118 21.37 9.99 2.73
CA LYS A 118 22.76 10.10 3.21
C LYS A 118 23.71 10.63 2.12
N VAL A 119 23.55 10.17 0.88
CA VAL A 119 24.33 10.65 -0.26
C VAL A 119 24.04 12.13 -0.55
N GLU A 120 22.78 12.55 -0.45
CA GLU A 120 22.40 13.95 -0.64
C GLU A 120 22.97 14.85 0.45
N GLN A 121 22.88 14.43 1.71
CA GLN A 121 23.51 15.12 2.85
C GLN A 121 25.02 15.28 2.63
N GLN A 122 25.73 14.21 2.28
CA GLN A 122 27.17 14.30 1.97
C GLN A 122 27.49 15.22 0.79
N LYS A 123 26.65 15.25 -0.25
CA LYS A 123 26.81 16.19 -1.37
C LYS A 123 26.62 17.63 -0.91
N PHE A 124 25.65 17.87 -0.03
CA PHE A 124 25.37 19.20 0.53
C PHE A 124 26.51 19.69 1.42
N GLU A 125 26.97 18.87 2.37
CA GLU A 125 28.13 19.15 3.21
C GLU A 125 29.39 19.43 2.38
N ASN A 126 29.64 18.60 1.36
CA ASN A 126 30.77 18.82 0.45
C ASN A 126 30.65 20.12 -0.36
N ARG A 127 29.44 20.57 -0.69
CA ARG A 127 29.22 21.87 -1.35
C ARG A 127 29.48 23.03 -0.40
N LEU A 128 29.05 22.92 0.86
CA LEU A 128 29.31 23.93 1.90
C LEU A 128 30.81 24.02 2.24
N ASN A 129 31.47 22.87 2.39
CA ASN A 129 32.90 22.79 2.74
C ASN A 129 33.84 23.16 1.57
N LYS A 130 33.31 23.35 0.36
CA LYS A 130 34.06 23.84 -0.80
C LYS A 130 33.93 25.36 -0.87
N ASN A 131 35.04 26.04 -0.59
CA ASN A 131 35.11 27.47 -0.81
C ASN A 131 35.29 27.75 -2.32
N ARG A 132 34.21 28.18 -3.01
CA ARG A 132 34.14 28.28 -4.48
C ARG A 132 35.07 29.36 -5.09
N ASN A 133 35.56 30.30 -4.28
CA ASN A 133 36.30 31.48 -4.73
C ASN A 133 37.77 31.51 -4.29
N HIS A 134 38.35 30.40 -3.83
CA HIS A 134 39.74 30.37 -3.35
C HIS A 134 40.65 29.50 -4.21
N TYR A 135 41.88 29.98 -4.50
CA TYR A 135 42.89 29.22 -5.23
C TYR A 135 43.20 27.93 -4.45
N GLY A 136 43.32 26.80 -5.15
CA GLY A 136 43.52 25.50 -4.52
C GLY A 136 44.86 25.45 -3.78
N THR A 137 44.84 25.72 -2.47
CA THR A 137 46.00 25.51 -1.62
C THR A 137 46.13 24.02 -1.32
N ILE A 138 47.37 23.50 -1.29
CA ILE A 138 47.63 22.14 -0.80
C ILE A 138 47.19 22.13 0.66
N ARG A 139 46.06 21.47 0.95
CA ARG A 139 45.54 21.34 2.31
C ARG A 139 46.59 20.58 3.14
N ARG A 140 47.33 21.28 3.99
CA ARG A 140 48.03 20.63 5.10
C ARG A 140 46.94 20.03 5.97
N GLN A 141 46.98 18.71 6.18
CA GLN A 141 46.01 17.98 7.00
C GLN A 141 45.86 18.73 8.32
N GLN A 142 44.64 19.20 8.62
CA GLN A 142 44.37 19.77 9.94
C GLN A 142 44.56 18.68 10.98
N LYS A 143 45.14 19.06 12.13
CA LYS A 143 45.38 18.11 13.22
C LYS A 143 44.03 17.81 13.88
N GLN A 144 43.48 16.64 13.61
CA GLN A 144 42.27 16.15 14.29
C GLN A 144 42.60 15.70 15.71
N THR A 145 41.63 15.83 16.60
CA THR A 145 41.77 15.33 17.97
C THR A 145 41.60 13.79 17.98
N PRO A 146 42.26 13.08 18.90
CA PRO A 146 42.09 11.62 19.02
C PRO A 146 40.65 11.21 19.37
N GLU A 147 39.87 12.11 19.97
CA GLU A 147 38.45 11.88 20.29
C GLU A 147 37.58 11.98 19.04
N GLU A 148 37.77 12.99 18.21
CA GLU A 148 37.08 13.16 16.92
C GLU A 148 37.33 11.96 15.97
N ILE A 149 38.57 11.46 15.96
CA ILE A 149 38.92 10.26 15.17
C ILE A 149 38.21 9.01 15.72
N ALA A 150 38.13 8.87 17.05
CA ALA A 150 37.46 7.73 17.68
C ALA A 150 35.95 7.75 17.43
N GLU A 151 35.31 8.91 17.49
CA GLU A 151 33.88 9.07 17.17
C GLU A 151 33.58 8.73 15.71
N HIS A 152 34.38 9.23 14.77
CA HIS A 152 34.21 8.89 13.35
C HIS A 152 34.37 7.38 13.08
N LEU A 153 35.30 6.71 13.77
CA LEU A 153 35.49 5.26 13.66
C LEU A 153 34.31 4.48 14.26
N ARG A 154 33.71 4.95 15.36
CA ARG A 154 32.48 4.38 15.92
C ARG A 154 31.30 4.52 14.96
N VAL A 155 31.13 5.67 14.31
CA VAL A 155 30.09 5.88 13.29
C VAL A 155 30.24 4.94 12.08
N ILE A 156 31.48 4.54 11.75
CA ILE A 156 31.77 3.54 10.72
C ILE A 156 31.52 2.11 11.20
N GLY A 157 31.34 1.90 12.52
CA GLY A 157 31.08 0.60 13.13
C GLY A 157 32.32 -0.09 13.71
N ASN A 158 33.40 0.67 13.98
CA ASN A 158 34.57 0.17 14.68
C ASN A 158 34.58 0.67 16.12
N ASP A 159 34.12 -0.16 17.05
CA ASP A 159 33.95 0.22 18.46
C ASP A 159 35.19 -0.07 19.33
N ASN A 160 36.11 -0.91 18.84
CA ASN A 160 37.33 -1.32 19.53
C ASN A 160 38.47 -0.31 19.34
N VAL A 161 38.21 0.97 19.64
CA VAL A 161 39.19 2.04 19.47
C VAL A 161 39.78 2.44 20.82
N ASP A 162 41.03 2.07 21.07
CA ASP A 162 41.78 2.47 22.26
C ASP A 162 42.19 3.94 22.17
N THR A 163 41.37 4.81 22.74
CA THR A 163 41.59 6.27 22.72
C THR A 163 42.89 6.68 23.42
N GLU A 164 43.31 5.93 24.45
CA GLU A 164 44.57 6.15 25.17
C GLU A 164 45.80 5.79 24.32
N ALA A 165 45.71 4.73 23.50
CA ALA A 165 46.76 4.36 22.56
C ALA A 165 46.92 5.41 21.44
N LEU A 166 45.82 6.02 21.00
CA LEU A 166 45.86 7.14 20.05
C LEU A 166 46.46 8.40 20.66
N LYS A 167 46.06 8.74 21.90
CA LYS A 167 46.59 9.89 22.66
C LYS A 167 48.09 9.77 22.91
N SER A 168 48.57 8.61 23.36
CA SER A 168 50.00 8.38 23.63
C SER A 168 50.84 8.50 22.35
N ARG A 169 50.40 7.91 21.24
CA ARG A 169 51.10 7.96 19.94
C ARG A 169 51.19 9.38 19.35
N ALA A 170 50.22 10.24 19.65
CA ALA A 170 50.24 11.66 19.25
C ALA A 170 51.29 12.50 20.00
N VAL A 171 51.61 12.15 21.27
CA VAL A 171 52.57 12.88 22.11
C VAL A 171 54.03 12.57 21.74
N LEU A 172 54.32 11.34 21.31
CA LEU A 172 55.70 10.88 21.03
C LEU A 172 56.43 11.64 19.91
N LYS A 173 55.73 12.36 19.02
CA LYS A 173 56.37 13.12 17.92
C LYS A 173 57.01 14.45 18.34
N ARG A 174 56.83 14.92 19.58
CA ARG A 174 57.33 16.23 20.04
C ARG A 174 58.69 16.21 20.76
N ARG A 175 59.39 15.08 20.81
CA ARG A 175 60.69 14.96 21.50
C ARG A 175 61.80 14.53 20.54
N ARG A 176 62.22 15.45 19.65
CA ARG A 176 63.50 15.30 18.94
C ARG A 176 64.14 16.66 18.64
N SER A 177 64.62 17.32 19.69
CA SER A 177 65.84 18.13 19.70
C SER A 177 66.08 18.66 21.11
N VAL A 178 67.02 18.07 21.85
CA VAL A 178 67.67 18.70 23.01
C VAL A 178 69.12 18.87 22.60
N ALA A 179 69.48 20.10 22.21
CA ALA A 179 70.87 20.57 22.14
C ALA A 179 70.89 22.10 22.06
N GLY A 180 71.19 22.75 23.21
CA GLY A 180 71.99 23.97 23.29
C GLY A 180 71.30 25.33 23.13
N LEU A 181 71.33 26.10 24.22
CA LEU A 181 71.75 27.51 24.36
C LEU A 181 70.79 28.42 25.13
N ASP A 182 71.42 29.22 25.98
CA ASP A 182 70.91 30.11 27.02
C ASP A 182 70.23 31.39 26.50
N GLU A 183 69.69 32.11 27.49
CA GLU A 183 69.51 33.58 27.59
C GLU A 183 68.17 34.24 27.23
N GLU A 184 67.91 35.30 27.99
CA GLU A 184 66.64 35.90 28.38
C GLU A 184 65.86 36.62 27.26
N GLY A 185 64.53 36.72 27.44
CA GLY A 185 63.67 37.52 26.57
C GLY A 185 62.24 37.62 27.10
N GLN A 186 61.97 38.70 27.82
CA GLN A 186 60.70 39.15 28.37
C GLN A 186 59.59 39.31 27.30
N GLY A 187 58.34 39.02 27.70
CA GLY A 187 57.13 39.64 27.14
C GLY A 187 56.48 38.92 25.96
N ASP A 188 55.34 38.27 26.19
CA ASP A 188 54.05 38.84 25.77
C ASP A 188 52.90 37.97 26.30
N GLU A 189 51.87 38.65 26.77
CA GLU A 189 50.71 38.13 27.45
C GLU A 189 49.86 37.25 26.51
N ASP A 190 49.65 35.98 26.87
CA ASP A 190 48.73 35.10 26.17
C ASP A 190 47.28 35.60 26.32
N MET A 191 46.76 36.20 25.25
CA MET A 191 45.37 36.62 25.16
C MET A 191 44.47 35.36 25.15
N HIS A 192 43.74 35.16 26.24
CA HIS A 192 42.76 34.10 26.39
C HIS A 192 41.57 34.35 25.43
N VAL A 193 41.64 33.83 24.20
CA VAL A 193 40.47 33.84 23.30
C VAL A 193 39.54 32.71 23.75
N VAL A 194 38.58 33.07 24.61
CA VAL A 194 37.40 32.25 24.89
C VAL A 194 36.58 32.22 23.60
N SER A 195 36.84 31.22 22.75
CA SER A 195 35.89 30.85 21.69
C SER A 195 34.72 30.17 22.36
N SER A 196 33.73 30.98 22.71
CA SER A 196 32.37 30.56 23.00
C SER A 196 31.81 29.86 21.77
N SER A 197 31.95 28.54 21.70
CA SER A 197 31.14 27.70 20.83
C SER A 197 29.73 27.64 21.44
N LEU A 198 28.91 28.63 21.10
CA LEU A 198 27.47 28.60 21.32
C LEU A 198 26.89 27.38 20.60
N ASN A 199 26.24 26.52 21.36
CA ASN A 199 25.44 25.40 20.86
C ASN A 199 24.35 25.93 19.92
N VAL A 200 24.54 25.73 18.61
CA VAL A 200 23.58 26.16 17.56
C VAL A 200 22.34 25.25 17.52
N GLU A 201 22.35 24.10 18.20
CA GLU A 201 21.22 23.15 18.18
C GLU A 201 20.06 23.53 19.12
N GLU A 202 20.29 24.30 20.20
CA GLU A 202 19.21 24.72 21.12
C GLU A 202 18.45 25.97 20.66
N ALA A 203 19.06 26.83 19.84
CA ALA A 203 18.42 28.06 19.36
C ALA A 203 17.35 27.79 18.28
N ALA A 204 17.59 26.79 17.42
CA ALA A 204 16.67 26.44 16.34
C ALA A 204 15.36 25.81 16.87
N THR A 205 15.44 25.03 17.94
CA THR A 205 14.24 24.40 18.55
C THR A 205 13.40 25.41 19.32
N ALA A 206 14.04 26.37 20.02
CA ALA A 206 13.34 27.43 20.75
C ALA A 206 12.62 28.43 19.83
N GLU A 207 13.18 28.76 18.66
CA GLU A 207 12.57 29.70 17.71
C GLU A 207 11.35 29.08 17.00
N VAL A 208 11.40 27.78 16.68
CA VAL A 208 10.28 27.04 16.10
C VAL A 208 9.11 26.92 17.09
N ILE A 209 9.39 26.67 18.37
CA ILE A 209 8.37 26.60 19.44
C ILE A 209 7.71 27.97 19.70
N LYS A 210 8.47 29.07 19.62
CA LYS A 210 7.93 30.45 19.76
C LYS A 210 7.01 30.82 18.60
N ARG A 211 7.33 30.42 17.37
CA ARG A 211 6.50 30.69 16.18
C ARG A 211 5.19 29.91 16.22
N GLN A 212 5.20 28.64 16.64
CA GLN A 212 3.97 27.84 16.78
C GLN A 212 2.99 28.40 17.82
N LYS A 213 3.48 28.95 18.95
CA LYS A 213 2.64 29.56 19.98
C LYS A 213 2.05 30.92 19.59
N GLN A 214 2.70 31.65 18.68
CA GLN A 214 2.15 32.93 18.17
C GLN A 214 1.11 32.70 17.07
N THR A 215 1.26 31.67 16.25
CA THR A 215 0.28 31.32 15.21
C THR A 215 -1.03 30.76 15.77
N SER A 216 -1.03 30.20 16.98
CA SER A 216 -2.26 29.68 17.62
C SER A 216 -3.08 30.75 18.36
N VAL A 217 -2.55 31.97 18.56
CA VAL A 217 -3.24 33.08 19.25
C VAL A 217 -3.89 34.06 18.27
N VAL A 218 -3.59 33.94 16.97
CA VAL A 218 -4.12 34.82 15.92
C VAL A 218 -4.86 33.99 14.88
N GLN A 219 -5.93 33.33 15.30
CA GLN A 219 -7.07 33.07 14.42
C GLN A 219 -8.36 33.31 15.22
N PRO A 220 -9.36 34.02 14.67
CA PRO A 220 -10.65 34.21 15.32
C PRO A 220 -11.45 32.90 15.44
#